data_AF-A0A8D9F236-F1
#
_entry.id   AF-A0A8D9F236-F1
#
_cell.length_a   1.000
_cell.length_b   1.000
_cell.length_c   1.000
_cell.angle_alpha   90.00
_cell.angle_beta   90.00
_cell.angle_gamma   90.00
#
_symmetry.space_group_name_H-M   'P 1'
#
loop_
_entity.id
_entity.type
_entity.pdbx_description
1 polymer ?
#
loop_
_entity_poly.entity_id
_entity_poly.type
_entity_poly.pdbx_seq_one_letter_code
_entity_poly.pdbx_strand_id
1 'polypeptide(L)'
;MGGFGINTDGNTGGVTKNMAAIKEVHESILTRHDSEIYLLELMKKCVSNKLKADRDYCASIQNIITASNKINQSGNADSSAAGVGSAVIGESWKSIMAELNNYVMLIRNNAQHVEKFTLTLLNNLYNEKRKARKYYYEQYARISAKLNNLIEELGRKKADYSKHLQFYRLMRSRFEEHYVKAGRGGRKLEDVRDKYQRACRRVHLVHNEYVLLVIEAGETQKDFSETLLPSLVQYQQTVLESFVTQW
;
A
#
# COMPACT_ATOMS: atom_id res chain seq x y z
N MET A 1 -54.24 -3.58 4.36
CA MET A 1 -52.97 -2.94 4.78
C MET A 1 -51.87 -3.39 3.85
N GLY A 2 -51.18 -2.40 3.26
CA GLY A 2 -50.31 -2.53 2.09
C GLY A 2 -49.16 -3.52 2.26
N GLY A 3 -48.78 -4.12 1.13
CA GLY A 3 -47.66 -5.03 1.04
C GLY A 3 -46.36 -4.34 1.45
N PHE A 4 -45.68 -4.91 2.44
CA PHE A 4 -44.27 -4.63 2.72
C PHE A 4 -43.43 -5.22 1.57
N GLY A 5 -43.38 -4.49 0.47
CA GLY A 5 -42.61 -4.85 -0.72
C GLY A 5 -41.72 -3.67 -1.13
N ILE A 6 -40.76 -3.30 -0.28
CA ILE A 6 -39.61 -2.52 -0.73
C ILE A 6 -38.58 -3.54 -1.20
N ASN A 7 -38.20 -3.46 -2.48
CA ASN A 7 -37.24 -4.35 -3.11
C ASN A 7 -35.81 -4.06 -2.60
N THR A 8 -35.48 -4.56 -1.41
CA THR A 8 -34.20 -4.29 -0.73
C THR A 8 -33.05 -5.17 -1.23
N ASP A 9 -33.33 -6.24 -1.98
CA ASP A 9 -32.30 -7.19 -2.43
C ASP A 9 -31.40 -6.61 -3.54
N GLY A 10 -31.94 -5.73 -4.39
CA GLY A 10 -31.16 -5.08 -5.46
C GLY A 10 -30.02 -4.18 -4.97
N ASN A 11 -30.21 -3.50 -3.83
CA ASN A 11 -29.21 -2.56 -3.31
C ASN A 11 -28.00 -3.30 -2.71
N THR A 12 -28.22 -4.45 -2.06
CA THR A 12 -27.16 -5.24 -1.43
C THR A 12 -26.18 -5.87 -2.42
N GLY A 13 -26.63 -6.22 -3.62
CA GLY A 13 -25.79 -6.77 -4.69
C GLY A 13 -24.91 -5.74 -5.40
N GLY A 14 -25.31 -4.47 -5.40
CA GLY A 14 -24.48 -3.37 -5.92
C GLY A 14 -23.31 -3.04 -4.98
N VAL A 15 -23.54 -3.15 -3.67
CA VAL A 15 -22.54 -2.87 -2.63
C VAL A 15 -21.29 -3.76 -2.78
N THR A 16 -21.51 -5.05 -2.96
CA THR A 16 -20.43 -6.06 -2.97
C THR A 16 -19.57 -6.02 -4.23
N LYS A 17 -20.17 -5.73 -5.39
CA LYS A 17 -19.43 -5.62 -6.66
C LYS A 17 -18.49 -4.41 -6.68
N ASN A 18 -18.97 -3.24 -6.21
CA ASN A 18 -18.14 -2.04 -6.15
C ASN A 18 -16.97 -2.19 -5.18
N MET A 19 -17.17 -2.90 -4.07
CA MET A 19 -16.11 -3.19 -3.11
C MET A 19 -14.98 -4.06 -3.70
N ALA A 20 -15.31 -5.02 -4.56
CA ALA A 20 -14.31 -5.88 -5.20
C ALA A 20 -13.38 -5.10 -6.12
N ALA A 21 -13.95 -4.22 -6.96
CA ALA A 21 -13.16 -3.35 -7.85
C ALA A 21 -12.25 -2.39 -7.06
N ILE A 22 -12.75 -1.83 -5.95
CA ILE A 22 -11.97 -0.97 -5.06
C ILE A 22 -10.78 -1.72 -4.46
N LYS A 23 -10.99 -2.97 -4.06
CA LYS A 23 -9.94 -3.80 -3.49
C LYS A 23 -8.83 -4.08 -4.52
N GLU A 24 -9.18 -4.36 -5.77
CA GLU A 24 -8.23 -4.56 -6.86
C GLU A 24 -7.36 -3.32 -7.11
N VAL A 25 -7.99 -2.13 -7.16
CA VAL A 25 -7.26 -0.86 -7.29
C VAL A 25 -6.30 -0.67 -6.11
N HIS A 26 -6.76 -0.92 -4.88
CA HIS A 26 -5.91 -0.84 -3.69
C HIS A 26 -4.69 -1.77 -3.76
N GLU A 27 -4.90 -3.03 -4.14
CA GLU A 27 -3.83 -4.03 -4.30
C GLU A 27 -2.81 -3.59 -5.35
N SER A 28 -3.27 -3.10 -6.51
CA SER A 28 -2.39 -2.61 -7.57
C SER A 28 -1.49 -1.45 -7.12
N ILE A 29 -2.03 -0.51 -6.33
CA ILE A 29 -1.27 0.62 -5.77
C ILE A 29 -0.21 0.11 -4.80
N LEU A 30 -0.53 -0.85 -3.94
CA LEU A 30 0.45 -1.44 -3.02
C LEU A 30 1.57 -2.17 -3.77
N THR A 31 1.24 -2.98 -4.78
CA THR A 31 2.23 -3.67 -5.61
C THR A 31 3.17 -2.69 -6.30
N ARG A 32 2.64 -1.55 -6.78
CA ARG A 32 3.47 -0.48 -7.34
C ARG A 32 4.44 0.08 -6.29
N HIS A 33 3.96 0.40 -5.08
CA HIS A 33 4.83 0.86 -3.99
C HIS A 33 5.94 -0.12 -3.65
N ASP A 34 5.60 -1.41 -3.54
CA ASP A 34 6.57 -2.47 -3.27
C ASP A 34 7.65 -2.56 -4.35
N SER A 35 7.23 -2.46 -5.61
CA SER A 35 8.15 -2.45 -6.75
C SER A 35 9.10 -1.26 -6.73
N GLU A 36 8.59 -0.05 -6.43
CA GLU A 36 9.42 1.16 -6.35
C GLU A 36 10.40 1.12 -5.18
N ILE A 37 9.97 0.63 -4.01
CA ILE A 37 10.84 0.46 -2.84
C ILE A 37 11.93 -0.58 -3.14
N TYR A 38 11.58 -1.68 -3.79
CA TYR A 38 12.53 -2.70 -4.21
C TYR A 38 13.55 -2.16 -5.21
N LEU A 39 13.10 -1.36 -6.19
CA LEU A 39 13.98 -0.69 -7.14
C LEU A 39 15.00 0.21 -6.42
N LEU A 40 14.56 1.02 -5.45
CA LEU A 40 15.46 1.88 -4.68
C LEU A 40 16.51 1.06 -3.89
N GLU A 41 16.11 -0.09 -3.34
CA GLU A 41 17.03 -0.99 -2.65
C GLU A 41 18.06 -1.59 -3.62
N LEU A 42 17.65 -1.96 -4.84
CA LEU A 42 18.57 -2.41 -5.89
C LEU A 42 19.52 -1.29 -6.34
N MET A 43 19.02 -0.07 -6.51
CA MET A 43 19.84 1.09 -6.87
C MET A 43 20.92 1.35 -5.80
N LYS A 44 20.56 1.31 -4.52
CA LYS A 44 21.52 1.45 -3.41
C LYS A 44 22.62 0.38 -3.45
N LYS A 45 22.26 -0.88 -3.71
CA LYS A 45 23.22 -1.98 -3.85
C LYS A 45 24.13 -1.80 -5.05
N CYS A 46 23.57 -1.40 -6.19
CA CYS A 46 24.31 -1.13 -7.41
C CYS A 46 25.35 -0.03 -7.21
N VAL A 47 24.94 1.11 -6.63
CA VAL A 47 25.83 2.24 -6.32
C VAL A 47 26.92 1.81 -5.33
N SER A 48 26.55 1.14 -4.24
CA SER A 48 27.53 0.64 -3.26
C SER A 48 28.57 -0.29 -3.88
N ASN A 49 28.15 -1.20 -4.76
CA ASN A 49 29.06 -2.11 -5.47
C ASN A 49 29.99 -1.36 -6.43
N LYS A 50 29.48 -0.35 -7.14
CA LYS A 50 30.31 0.50 -8.00
C LYS A 50 31.37 1.27 -7.20
N LEU A 51 30.98 1.83 -6.06
CA LEU A 51 31.92 2.53 -5.16
C LEU A 51 33.01 1.61 -4.62
N LYS A 52 32.65 0.37 -4.28
CA LYS A 52 33.64 -0.63 -3.89
C LYS A 52 34.62 -0.93 -5.03
N ALA A 53 34.11 -1.18 -6.23
CA ALA A 53 34.94 -1.43 -7.41
C ALA A 53 35.88 -0.26 -7.72
N ASP A 54 35.42 0.98 -7.57
CA ASP A 54 36.26 2.18 -7.78
C ASP A 54 37.38 2.29 -6.76
N ARG A 55 37.12 1.95 -5.49
CA ARG A 55 38.15 1.92 -4.43
C ARG A 55 39.17 0.82 -4.68
N ASP A 56 38.71 -0.38 -5.04
CA ASP A 56 39.58 -1.51 -5.34
C ASP A 56 40.47 -1.21 -6.56
N TYR A 57 39.91 -0.59 -7.61
CA TYR A 57 40.64 -0.12 -8.78
C TYR A 57 41.70 0.93 -8.44
N CYS A 58 41.34 1.94 -7.62
CA CYS A 58 42.28 2.94 -7.12
C CYS A 58 43.43 2.30 -6.32
N ALA A 59 43.14 1.29 -5.51
CA ALA A 59 44.16 0.57 -4.75
C ALA A 59 45.14 -0.18 -5.68
N SER A 60 44.63 -0.83 -6.72
CA SER A 60 45.47 -1.48 -7.74
C SER A 60 46.40 -0.50 -8.45
N ILE A 61 45.90 0.66 -8.88
CA ILE A 61 46.74 1.70 -9.52
C ILE A 61 47.78 2.23 -8.54
N GLN A 62 47.41 2.47 -7.27
CA GLN A 62 48.36 2.94 -6.26
C GLN A 62 49.52 1.96 -6.04
N ASN A 63 49.25 0.66 -6.12
CA ASN A 63 50.29 -0.37 -6.05
C ASN A 63 51.25 -0.28 -7.25
N ILE A 64 50.74 -0.04 -8.46
CA ILE A 64 51.56 0.16 -9.67
C ILE A 64 52.46 1.39 -9.50
N ILE A 65 51.89 2.53 -9.07
CA ILE A 65 52.66 3.76 -8.82
C ILE A 65 53.77 3.50 -7.79
N THR A 66 53.45 2.80 -6.70
CA THR A 66 54.41 2.51 -5.63
C THR A 66 55.53 1.57 -6.11
N ALA A 67 55.20 0.53 -6.87
CA ALA A 67 56.18 -0.38 -7.45
C ALA A 67 57.08 0.33 -8.47
N SER A 68 56.50 1.14 -9.35
CA SER A 68 57.22 1.96 -10.33
C SER A 68 58.21 2.92 -9.68
N ASN A 69 57.80 3.61 -8.61
CA ASN A 69 58.67 4.53 -7.88
C ASN A 69 59.87 3.80 -7.24
N LYS A 70 59.69 2.58 -6.73
CA LYS A 70 60.80 1.76 -6.22
C LYS A 70 61.79 1.37 -7.31
N ILE A 71 61.28 0.98 -8.49
CA ILE A 71 62.11 0.62 -9.65
C ILE A 71 62.96 1.82 -10.09
N ASN A 72 62.34 3.01 -10.20
CA ASN A 72 63.03 4.25 -10.55
C ASN A 72 64.13 4.65 -9.55
N GLN A 73 63.96 4.32 -8.26
CA GLN A 73 64.98 4.56 -7.24
C GLN A 73 66.13 3.53 -7.31
N SER A 74 65.83 2.27 -7.61
CA SER A 74 66.83 1.20 -7.73
C SER A 74 67.69 1.26 -9.00
N GLY A 75 67.16 1.84 -10.09
CA GLY A 75 67.86 1.93 -11.38
C GLY A 75 68.89 3.07 -11.50
N ASN A 76 69.08 3.86 -10.44
CA ASN A 76 69.91 5.08 -10.48
C ASN A 76 71.38 4.86 -10.05
N ALA A 77 71.83 3.61 -9.97
CA ALA A 77 73.16 3.24 -9.47
C ALA A 77 74.32 3.50 -10.46
N ASP A 78 74.06 3.79 -11.73
CA ASP A 78 75.09 4.11 -12.75
C ASP A 78 74.62 5.24 -13.68
N SER A 79 74.39 6.44 -13.13
CA SER A 79 73.90 7.61 -13.89
C SER A 79 74.98 8.36 -14.69
N SER A 80 76.25 7.92 -14.65
CA SER A 80 77.35 8.56 -15.39
C SER A 80 77.53 8.06 -16.83
N ALA A 81 76.83 6.99 -17.24
CA ALA A 81 76.98 6.36 -18.57
C ALA A 81 75.70 6.38 -19.44
N ALA A 82 74.57 6.84 -18.92
CA ALA A 82 73.29 6.79 -19.62
C ALA A 82 73.11 8.02 -20.54
N GLY A 83 73.12 7.82 -21.87
CA GLY A 83 72.93 8.89 -22.85
C GLY A 83 71.58 9.60 -22.74
N VAL A 84 71.46 10.78 -23.38
CA VAL A 84 70.29 11.70 -23.33
C VAL A 84 68.93 10.99 -23.52
N GLY A 85 68.85 9.95 -24.37
CA GLY A 85 67.62 9.18 -24.58
C GLY A 85 67.13 8.42 -23.35
N SER A 86 68.03 7.93 -22.48
CA SER A 86 67.66 7.24 -21.24
C SER A 86 67.06 8.19 -20.20
N ALA A 87 67.57 9.43 -20.14
CA ALA A 87 67.04 10.48 -19.27
C ALA A 87 65.63 10.93 -19.69
N VAL A 88 65.38 11.11 -21.00
CA VAL A 88 64.06 11.51 -21.53
C VAL A 88 63.00 10.44 -21.26
N ILE A 89 63.34 9.16 -21.40
CA ILE A 89 62.44 8.05 -21.10
C ILE A 89 62.09 8.02 -19.60
N GLY A 90 63.09 8.18 -18.72
CA GLY A 90 62.88 8.24 -17.28
C GLY A 90 61.97 9.40 -16.85
N GLU A 91 62.16 10.58 -17.43
CA GLU A 91 61.33 11.75 -17.12
C GLU A 91 59.89 11.60 -17.64
N SER A 92 59.72 11.07 -18.84
CA SER A 92 58.40 10.75 -19.41
C SER A 92 57.64 9.74 -18.55
N TRP A 93 58.35 8.72 -18.05
CA TRP A 93 57.77 7.70 -17.17
C TRP A 93 57.34 8.27 -15.81
N LYS A 94 58.13 9.17 -15.21
CA LYS A 94 57.72 9.91 -13.99
C LYS A 94 56.45 10.73 -14.25
N SER A 95 56.37 11.41 -15.40
CA SER A 95 55.19 12.18 -15.78
C SER A 95 53.94 11.29 -15.87
N ILE A 96 54.05 10.10 -16.47
CA ILE A 96 52.94 9.12 -16.54
C ILE A 96 52.50 8.69 -15.14
N MET A 97 53.45 8.43 -14.23
CA MET A 97 53.12 8.05 -12.84
C MET A 97 52.46 9.18 -12.05
N ALA A 98 52.88 10.42 -12.27
CA ALA A 98 52.25 11.60 -11.67
C ALA A 98 50.80 11.77 -12.17
N GLU A 99 50.56 11.62 -13.47
CA GLU A 99 49.21 11.66 -14.04
C GLU A 99 48.32 10.52 -13.51
N LEU A 100 48.83 9.29 -13.43
CA LEU A 100 48.10 8.17 -12.82
C LEU A 100 47.71 8.47 -11.36
N ASN A 101 48.58 9.12 -10.61
CA ASN A 101 48.27 9.53 -9.24
C ASN A 101 47.15 10.59 -9.19
N ASN A 102 47.16 11.56 -10.12
CA ASN A 102 46.08 12.54 -10.26
C ASN A 102 44.74 11.86 -10.59
N TYR A 103 44.73 10.88 -11.51
CA TYR A 103 43.53 10.09 -11.84
C TYR A 103 42.99 9.34 -10.62
N VAL A 104 43.84 8.72 -9.82
CA VAL A 104 43.43 8.04 -8.58
C VAL A 104 42.78 9.01 -7.59
N MET A 105 43.33 10.23 -7.44
CA MET A 105 42.72 11.26 -6.58
C MET A 105 41.33 11.66 -7.08
N LEU A 106 41.16 11.86 -8.39
CA LEU A 106 39.87 12.20 -8.99
C LEU A 106 38.81 11.11 -8.76
N ILE A 107 39.16 9.84 -9.01
CA ILE A 107 38.24 8.71 -8.80
C ILE A 107 37.85 8.60 -7.33
N ARG A 108 38.80 8.73 -6.40
CA ARG A 108 38.52 8.72 -4.95
C ARG A 108 37.57 9.84 -4.54
N ASN A 109 37.81 11.08 -5.00
CA ASN A 109 36.95 12.21 -4.67
C ASN A 109 35.53 12.02 -5.25
N ASN A 110 35.41 11.56 -6.49
CA ASN A 110 34.12 11.24 -7.09
C ASN A 110 33.38 10.14 -6.31
N ALA A 111 34.07 9.06 -5.92
CA ALA A 111 33.48 7.99 -5.13
C ALA A 111 32.99 8.49 -3.76
N GLN A 112 33.76 9.34 -3.07
CA GLN A 112 33.34 9.97 -1.81
C GLN A 112 32.14 10.90 -2.01
N HIS A 113 32.10 11.66 -3.10
CA HIS A 113 30.98 12.54 -3.41
C HIS A 113 29.68 11.74 -3.66
N VAL A 114 29.75 10.70 -4.49
CA VAL A 114 28.61 9.81 -4.78
C VAL A 114 28.14 9.10 -3.50
N GLU A 115 29.05 8.65 -2.65
CA GLU A 115 28.69 8.08 -1.34
C GLU A 115 27.98 9.08 -0.44
N LYS A 116 28.53 10.28 -0.29
CA LYS A 116 27.99 11.30 0.62
C LYS A 116 26.65 11.83 0.16
N PHE A 117 26.49 12.11 -1.14
CA PHE A 117 25.28 12.74 -1.66
C PHE A 117 24.30 11.70 -2.18
N THR A 118 24.66 10.92 -3.20
CA THR A 118 23.72 10.02 -3.88
C THR A 118 23.20 8.92 -2.97
N LEU A 119 24.05 8.25 -2.18
CA LEU A 119 23.56 7.18 -1.28
C LEU A 119 22.74 7.73 -0.11
N THR A 120 23.16 8.86 0.49
CA THR A 120 22.40 9.51 1.57
C THR A 120 21.01 9.89 1.10
N LEU A 121 20.95 10.55 -0.07
CA LEU A 121 19.72 10.85 -0.73
C LEU A 121 18.94 9.52 -0.93
N LEU A 122 19.50 8.49 -1.58
CA LEU A 122 18.72 7.30 -1.97
C LEU A 122 18.12 6.60 -0.75
N ASN A 123 18.85 6.63 0.36
CA ASN A 123 18.40 6.11 1.64
C ASN A 123 17.25 6.93 2.23
N ASN A 124 17.27 8.26 2.12
CA ASN A 124 16.17 9.14 2.55
C ASN A 124 14.91 8.84 1.75
N LEU A 125 14.98 8.84 0.41
CA LEU A 125 13.83 8.53 -0.44
C LEU A 125 13.26 7.13 -0.16
N TYR A 126 14.13 6.14 0.02
CA TYR A 126 13.74 4.79 0.40
C TYR A 126 12.92 4.78 1.70
N ASN A 127 13.39 5.48 2.72
CA ASN A 127 12.69 5.57 4.00
C ASN A 127 11.36 6.34 3.89
N GLU A 128 11.32 7.41 3.12
CA GLU A 128 10.11 8.20 2.89
C GLU A 128 9.06 7.42 2.11
N LYS A 129 9.44 6.71 1.03
CA LYS A 129 8.51 5.82 0.31
C LYS A 129 7.97 4.70 1.20
N ARG A 130 8.79 4.12 2.08
CA ARG A 130 8.30 3.12 3.06
C ARG A 130 7.28 3.70 4.03
N LYS A 131 7.52 4.91 4.54
CA LYS A 131 6.57 5.62 5.42
C LYS A 131 5.27 5.94 4.68
N ALA A 132 5.35 6.47 3.45
CA ALA A 132 4.20 6.79 2.62
C ALA A 132 3.35 5.55 2.31
N ARG A 133 3.98 4.43 1.94
CA ARG A 133 3.29 3.14 1.74
C ARG A 133 2.56 2.68 3.00
N LYS A 134 3.24 2.72 4.15
CA LYS A 134 2.65 2.32 5.45
C LYS A 134 1.44 3.19 5.79
N TYR A 135 1.58 4.50 5.64
CA TYR A 135 0.49 5.45 5.89
C TYR A 135 -0.73 5.18 5.01
N TYR A 136 -0.53 5.00 3.69
CA TYR A 136 -1.62 4.66 2.77
C TYR A 136 -2.35 3.38 3.18
N TYR A 137 -1.60 2.32 3.52
CA TYR A 137 -2.19 1.06 3.98
C TYR A 137 -3.03 1.24 5.25
N GLU A 138 -2.51 1.95 6.25
CA GLU A 138 -3.22 2.21 7.50
C GLU A 138 -4.50 3.03 7.29
N GLN A 139 -4.46 4.04 6.41
CA GLN A 139 -5.65 4.80 6.07
C GLN A 139 -6.69 3.94 5.35
N TYR A 140 -6.28 3.18 4.33
CA TYR A 140 -7.18 2.27 3.63
C TYR A 140 -7.80 1.23 4.57
N ALA A 141 -6.99 0.61 5.44
CA ALA A 141 -7.46 -0.37 6.42
C ALA A 141 -8.48 0.24 7.39
N ARG A 142 -8.22 1.46 7.89
CA ARG A 142 -9.13 2.18 8.78
C ARG A 142 -10.48 2.47 8.12
N ILE A 143 -10.47 2.94 6.87
CA ILE A 143 -11.71 3.26 6.13
C ILE A 143 -12.46 1.96 5.81
N SER A 144 -11.76 0.92 5.34
CA SER A 144 -12.35 -0.37 4.99
C SER A 144 -12.96 -1.08 6.21
N ALA A 145 -12.32 -1.00 7.38
CA ALA A 145 -12.85 -1.59 8.61
C ALA A 145 -14.21 -1.01 9.00
N LYS A 146 -14.41 0.31 8.84
CA LYS A 146 -15.70 0.95 9.10
C LYS A 146 -16.80 0.39 8.19
N LEU A 147 -16.51 0.27 6.90
CA LEU A 147 -17.47 -0.25 5.93
C LEU A 147 -17.80 -1.73 6.17
N ASN A 148 -16.79 -2.56 6.49
CA ASN A 148 -17.00 -3.96 6.81
C ASN A 148 -17.88 -4.16 8.06
N ASN A 149 -17.63 -3.40 9.12
CA ASN A 149 -18.45 -3.45 10.33
C ASN A 149 -19.92 -3.15 10.03
N LEU A 150 -20.18 -2.14 9.18
CA LEU A 150 -21.53 -1.76 8.76
C LEU A 150 -22.20 -2.86 7.93
N ILE A 151 -21.47 -3.50 7.02
CA ILE A 151 -21.96 -4.64 6.24
C ILE A 151 -22.29 -5.85 7.13
N GLU A 152 -21.45 -6.15 8.12
CA GLU A 152 -21.71 -7.21 9.09
C GLU A 152 -22.94 -6.92 9.95
N GLU A 153 -23.12 -5.68 10.40
CA GLU A 153 -24.31 -5.26 11.12
C GLU A 153 -25.57 -5.36 10.25
N LEU A 154 -25.49 -4.92 8.99
CA LEU A 154 -26.57 -5.05 8.01
C LEU A 154 -26.96 -6.51 7.80
N GLY A 155 -25.97 -7.42 7.68
CA GLY A 155 -26.19 -8.85 7.59
C GLY A 155 -26.94 -9.42 8.80
N ARG A 156 -26.54 -9.01 10.02
CA ARG A 156 -27.21 -9.40 11.27
C ARG A 156 -28.66 -8.91 11.31
N LYS A 157 -28.91 -7.64 10.99
CA LYS A 157 -30.28 -7.08 10.95
C LYS A 157 -31.14 -7.72 9.87
N LYS A 158 -30.60 -8.06 8.70
CA LYS A 158 -31.31 -8.80 7.65
C LYS A 158 -31.74 -10.19 8.15
N ALA A 159 -30.86 -10.89 8.86
CA ALA A 159 -31.17 -12.20 9.43
C ALA A 159 -32.26 -12.11 10.51
N ASP A 160 -32.17 -11.13 11.41
CA ASP A 160 -33.19 -10.87 12.44
C ASP A 160 -34.56 -10.53 11.84
N TYR A 161 -34.58 -9.65 10.83
CA TYR A 161 -35.80 -9.32 10.09
C TYR A 161 -36.41 -10.57 9.45
N SER A 162 -35.60 -11.37 8.75
CA SER A 162 -36.05 -12.59 8.07
C SER A 162 -36.66 -13.60 9.05
N LYS A 163 -36.02 -13.80 10.20
CA LYS A 163 -36.52 -14.66 11.29
C LYS A 163 -37.87 -14.18 11.82
N HIS A 164 -37.99 -12.89 12.13
CA HIS A 164 -39.23 -12.32 12.66
C HIS A 164 -40.36 -12.27 11.63
N LEU A 165 -40.03 -12.08 10.34
CA LEU A 165 -40.99 -12.17 9.24
C LEU A 165 -41.56 -13.58 9.08
N GLN A 166 -40.72 -14.62 9.14
CA GLN A 166 -41.17 -16.01 9.11
C GLN A 166 -42.05 -16.33 10.32
N PHE A 167 -41.64 -15.91 11.52
CA PHE A 167 -42.43 -16.09 12.74
C PHE A 167 -43.79 -15.38 12.66
N TYR A 168 -43.83 -14.15 12.15
CA TYR A 168 -45.07 -13.42 11.89
C TYR A 168 -45.99 -14.17 10.93
N ARG A 169 -45.46 -14.67 9.79
CA ARG A 169 -46.24 -15.46 8.82
C ARG A 169 -46.85 -16.71 9.45
N LEU A 170 -46.09 -17.41 10.30
CA LEU A 170 -46.58 -18.57 11.04
C LEU A 170 -47.71 -18.20 12.01
N MET A 171 -47.54 -17.15 12.82
CA MET A 171 -48.57 -16.71 13.77
C MET A 171 -49.83 -16.21 13.05
N ARG A 172 -49.67 -15.55 11.89
CA ARG A 172 -50.78 -15.13 11.04
C ARG A 172 -51.59 -16.32 10.55
N SER A 173 -50.93 -17.35 10.00
CA SER A 173 -51.58 -18.57 9.52
C SER A 173 -52.35 -19.28 10.63
N ARG A 174 -51.77 -19.41 11.83
CA ARG A 174 -52.45 -19.99 12.99
C ARG A 174 -53.67 -19.17 13.42
N PHE A 175 -53.56 -17.85 13.42
CA PHE A 175 -54.69 -16.98 13.73
C PHE A 175 -55.83 -17.12 12.73
N GLU A 176 -55.53 -17.09 11.42
CA GLU A 176 -56.51 -17.28 10.34
C GLU A 176 -57.20 -18.65 10.46
N GLU A 177 -56.45 -19.72 10.74
CA GLU A 177 -57.00 -21.06 10.94
C GLU A 177 -57.98 -21.13 12.12
N HIS A 178 -57.59 -20.60 13.29
CA HIS A 178 -58.45 -20.61 14.48
C HIS A 178 -59.67 -19.70 14.33
N TYR A 179 -59.51 -18.56 13.65
CA TYR A 179 -60.61 -17.63 13.36
C TYR A 179 -61.67 -18.25 12.44
N VAL A 180 -61.24 -19.01 11.43
CA VAL A 180 -62.14 -19.69 10.48
C VAL A 180 -62.76 -20.96 11.09
N LYS A 181 -61.99 -21.77 11.83
CA LYS A 181 -62.46 -23.07 12.35
C LYS A 181 -63.24 -23.00 13.66
N ALA A 182 -62.97 -22.05 14.55
CA ALA A 182 -63.56 -22.01 15.90
C ALA A 182 -64.70 -21.00 16.08
N GLY A 183 -65.06 -20.25 15.03
CA GLY A 183 -66.05 -19.16 15.13
C GLY A 183 -65.53 -17.94 15.92
N ARG A 184 -66.40 -16.93 16.11
CA ARG A 184 -66.06 -15.60 16.66
C ARG A 184 -65.85 -15.55 18.19
N GLY A 185 -65.44 -16.63 18.88
CA GLY A 185 -65.30 -16.56 20.33
C GLY A 185 -64.63 -17.75 21.00
N GLY A 186 -63.84 -17.46 22.05
CA GLY A 186 -63.24 -18.45 22.93
C GLY A 186 -61.84 -18.03 23.43
N ARG A 187 -61.49 -18.48 24.64
CA ARG A 187 -60.19 -18.18 25.30
C ARG A 187 -58.98 -18.50 24.43
N LYS A 188 -59.04 -19.62 23.69
CA LYS A 188 -57.99 -20.03 22.73
C LYS A 188 -57.81 -19.04 21.56
N LEU A 189 -58.90 -18.42 21.09
CA LEU A 189 -58.83 -17.44 20.00
C LEU A 189 -58.19 -16.13 20.47
N GLU A 190 -58.47 -15.71 21.71
CA GLU A 190 -57.81 -14.53 22.30
C GLU A 190 -56.31 -14.76 22.51
N ASP A 191 -55.91 -15.93 23.01
CA ASP A 191 -54.50 -16.28 23.19
C ASP A 191 -53.71 -16.25 21.87
N VAL A 192 -54.29 -16.78 20.79
CA VAL A 192 -53.66 -16.78 19.46
C VAL A 192 -53.65 -15.37 18.85
N ARG A 193 -54.72 -14.58 19.07
CA ARG A 193 -54.80 -13.17 18.64
C ARG A 193 -53.69 -12.34 19.27
N ASP A 194 -53.49 -12.46 20.58
CA ASP A 194 -52.46 -11.71 21.29
C ASP A 194 -51.05 -12.09 20.81
N LYS A 195 -50.77 -13.38 20.60
CA LYS A 195 -49.49 -13.84 20.01
C LYS A 195 -49.27 -13.29 18.61
N TYR A 196 -50.30 -13.28 17.77
CA TYR A 196 -50.24 -12.68 16.43
C TYR A 196 -49.96 -11.17 16.49
N GLN A 197 -50.66 -10.44 17.35
CA GLN A 197 -50.45 -9.00 17.53
C GLN A 197 -49.04 -8.68 18.05
N ARG A 198 -48.51 -9.48 18.99
CA ARG A 198 -47.12 -9.36 19.46
C ARG A 198 -46.11 -9.61 18.35
N ALA A 199 -46.32 -10.65 17.54
CA ALA A 199 -45.47 -10.93 16.38
C ALA A 199 -45.52 -9.81 15.33
N CYS A 200 -46.71 -9.23 15.10
CA CYS A 200 -46.92 -8.09 14.22
C CYS A 200 -46.14 -6.86 14.69
N ARG A 201 -46.29 -6.47 15.96
CA ARG A 201 -45.52 -5.36 16.54
C ARG A 201 -44.00 -5.58 16.42
N ARG A 202 -43.54 -6.81 16.71
CA ARG A 202 -42.11 -7.14 16.64
C ARG A 202 -41.55 -7.07 15.23
N VAL A 203 -42.26 -7.59 14.23
CA VAL A 203 -41.77 -7.53 12.84
C VAL A 203 -41.72 -6.10 12.31
N HIS A 204 -42.65 -5.21 12.70
CA HIS A 204 -42.59 -3.79 12.34
C HIS A 204 -41.37 -3.09 12.95
N LEU A 205 -41.08 -3.32 14.24
CA LEU A 205 -39.90 -2.73 14.89
C LEU A 205 -38.61 -3.14 14.20
N VAL A 206 -38.42 -4.45 13.97
CA VAL A 206 -37.20 -4.96 13.33
C VAL A 206 -37.12 -4.55 11.85
N HIS A 207 -38.25 -4.41 11.16
CA HIS A 207 -38.29 -3.87 9.80
C HIS A 207 -37.78 -2.42 9.76
N ASN A 208 -38.27 -1.56 10.67
CA ASN A 208 -37.86 -0.17 10.71
C ASN A 208 -36.35 -0.03 10.99
N GLU A 209 -35.84 -0.79 11.96
CA GLU A 209 -34.40 -0.83 12.25
C GLU A 209 -33.58 -1.28 11.03
N TYR A 210 -34.04 -2.34 10.34
CA TYR A 210 -33.36 -2.85 9.15
C TYR A 210 -33.38 -1.82 8.00
N VAL A 211 -34.52 -1.17 7.73
CA VAL A 211 -34.65 -0.18 6.66
C VAL A 211 -33.78 1.04 6.92
N LEU A 212 -33.76 1.56 8.15
CA LEU A 212 -32.89 2.69 8.50
C LEU A 212 -31.41 2.34 8.28
N LEU A 213 -30.99 1.14 8.70
CA LEU A 213 -29.62 0.69 8.51
C LEU A 213 -29.28 0.46 7.02
N VAL A 214 -30.23 0.00 6.20
CA VAL A 214 -30.04 -0.11 4.75
C VAL A 214 -29.79 1.26 4.11
N ILE A 215 -30.51 2.29 4.56
CA ILE A 215 -30.34 3.66 4.06
C ILE A 215 -28.96 4.20 4.47
N GLU A 216 -28.61 4.09 5.75
CA GLU A 216 -27.30 4.50 6.28
C GLU A 216 -26.14 3.77 5.56
N ALA A 217 -26.28 2.47 5.32
CA ALA A 217 -25.29 1.69 4.58
C ALA A 217 -25.16 2.14 3.13
N GLY A 218 -26.27 2.50 2.47
CA GLY A 218 -26.26 3.05 1.12
C GLY A 218 -25.53 4.40 1.05
N GLU A 219 -25.81 5.31 1.99
CA GLU A 219 -25.15 6.61 2.07
C GLU A 219 -23.66 6.47 2.39
N THR A 220 -23.31 5.64 3.39
CA THR A 220 -21.91 5.40 3.77
C THR A 220 -21.11 4.78 2.62
N GLN A 221 -21.69 3.85 1.87
CA GLN A 221 -21.02 3.25 0.71
C GLN A 221 -20.81 4.29 -0.40
N LYS A 222 -21.78 5.16 -0.62
CA LYS A 222 -21.66 6.26 -1.58
C LYS A 222 -20.51 7.18 -1.19
N ASP A 223 -20.47 7.64 0.06
CA ASP A 223 -19.39 8.49 0.59
C ASP A 223 -18.02 7.80 0.48
N PHE A 224 -17.98 6.50 0.77
CA PHE A 224 -16.76 5.69 0.62
C PHE A 224 -16.24 5.68 -0.81
N SER A 225 -17.13 5.46 -1.78
CA SER A 225 -16.77 5.24 -3.19
C SER A 225 -16.54 6.56 -3.94
N GLU A 226 -17.32 7.59 -3.65
CA GLU A 226 -17.29 8.87 -4.37
C GLU A 226 -16.38 9.91 -3.71
N THR A 227 -16.12 9.79 -2.40
CA THR A 227 -15.38 10.82 -1.66
C THR A 227 -14.12 10.28 -1.00
N LEU A 228 -14.25 9.33 -0.05
CA LEU A 228 -13.14 8.94 0.82
C LEU A 228 -12.02 8.24 0.07
N LEU A 229 -12.34 7.23 -0.74
CA LEU A 229 -11.34 6.50 -1.50
C LEU A 229 -10.68 7.36 -2.59
N PRO A 230 -11.43 8.09 -3.45
CA PRO A 230 -10.82 9.00 -4.41
C PRO A 230 -9.89 10.02 -3.75
N SER A 231 -10.30 10.59 -2.61
CA SER A 231 -9.45 11.54 -1.87
C SER A 231 -8.17 10.91 -1.35
N LEU A 232 -8.22 9.67 -0.85
CA LEU A 232 -7.03 8.93 -0.41
C LEU A 232 -6.08 8.65 -1.58
N VAL A 233 -6.62 8.24 -2.74
CA VAL A 233 -5.82 7.97 -3.94
C VAL A 233 -5.21 9.26 -4.48
N GLN A 234 -5.96 10.36 -4.53
CA GLN A 234 -5.48 11.67 -4.96
C GLN A 234 -4.36 12.19 -4.05
N TYR A 235 -4.53 12.07 -2.74
CA TYR A 235 -3.47 12.38 -1.78
C TYR A 235 -2.22 11.54 -2.04
N GLN A 236 -2.40 10.23 -2.25
CA GLN A 236 -1.28 9.33 -2.53
C GLN A 236 -0.57 9.67 -3.83
N GLN A 237 -1.31 10.01 -4.88
CA GLN A 237 -0.75 10.48 -6.14
C GLN A 237 0.08 11.75 -5.93
N THR A 238 -0.45 12.72 -5.20
CA THR A 238 0.26 13.98 -4.88
C THR A 238 1.57 13.71 -4.16
N VAL A 239 1.57 12.82 -3.16
CA VAL A 239 2.79 12.41 -2.44
C VAL A 239 3.79 11.73 -3.39
N LEU A 240 3.32 10.83 -4.25
CA LEU A 240 4.17 10.13 -5.21
C LEU A 240 4.78 11.05 -6.26
N GLU A 241 4.02 12.00 -6.79
CA GLU A 241 4.49 13.02 -7.71
C GLU A 241 5.48 13.96 -7.04
N SER A 242 5.23 14.33 -5.77
CA SER A 242 6.18 15.13 -4.99
C SER A 242 7.54 14.45 -4.88
N PHE A 243 7.56 13.12 -4.69
CA PHE A 243 8.80 12.37 -4.74
C PHE A 243 9.45 12.47 -6.12
N VAL A 244 8.74 12.34 -7.23
CA VAL A 244 9.38 12.47 -8.57
C VAL A 244 9.94 13.87 -8.81
N THR A 245 9.31 14.92 -8.28
CA THR A 245 9.79 16.30 -8.49
C THR A 245 10.96 16.71 -7.61
N GLN A 246 11.07 16.14 -6.41
CA GLN A 246 12.07 16.51 -5.42
C GLN A 246 13.39 15.73 -5.57
N TRP A 247 13.43 14.78 -6.50
CA TRP A 247 14.40 13.70 -6.55
C TRP A 247 14.81 13.33 -7.97
#